data_AF-A0AAI9CHY1-F1
#
_entry.id   AF-A0AAI9CHY1-F1
#
_cell.length_a   1.000
_cell.length_b   1.000
_cell.length_c   1.000
_cell.angle_alpha   90.00
_cell.angle_beta   90.00
_cell.angle_gamma   90.00
#
_symmetry.space_group_name_H-M   'P 1'
#
loop_
_entity.id
_entity.type
_entity.pdbx_description
1 polymer ?
#
loop_
_entity_poly.entity_id
_entity_poly.type
_entity_poly.pdbx_seq_one_letter_code
_entity_poly.pdbx_strand_id
1 'polypeptide(L)'
;MTPSELEQRLATYDEKIASLEREVMATETLVQLLIGSHHEPSVLLSYVQATIQTARTKNVAASKRAALDRVIARLEDVEKKVQAAKDDRERTRQNAAVELQRQRAAQEVQRREAQAARDRENDDHSPGMGM
;
A
#
# COMPACT_ATOMS: atom_id res chain seq x y z
N MET A 1 19.07 -24.39 42.63
CA MET A 1 18.93 -23.18 41.80
C MET A 1 18.69 -22.02 42.75
N THR A 2 19.57 -21.03 42.75
CA THR A 2 19.48 -19.86 43.65
C THR A 2 18.65 -18.75 43.00
N PRO A 3 18.11 -17.80 43.78
CA PRO A 3 17.37 -16.65 43.24
C PRO A 3 18.17 -15.87 42.18
N SER A 4 19.46 -15.66 42.40
CA SER A 4 20.35 -14.97 41.47
C SER A 4 20.57 -15.74 40.15
N GLU A 5 20.64 -17.07 40.20
CA GLU A 5 20.71 -17.91 38.97
C GLU A 5 19.41 -17.84 38.15
N LEU A 6 18.28 -17.65 38.83
CA LEU A 6 16.96 -17.49 38.21
C LEU A 6 16.84 -16.13 37.51
N GLU A 7 17.22 -15.06 38.21
CA GLU A 7 17.26 -13.69 37.66
C GLU A 7 18.17 -13.60 36.43
N GLN A 8 19.35 -14.21 36.48
CA GLN A 8 20.30 -14.19 35.36
C GLN A 8 19.78 -14.96 34.13
N ARG A 9 19.07 -16.09 34.35
CA ARG A 9 18.43 -16.82 33.24
C ARG A 9 17.26 -16.04 32.64
N LEU A 10 16.46 -15.37 33.46
CA LEU A 10 15.36 -14.52 32.97
C LEU A 10 15.90 -13.38 32.10
N ALA A 11 16.94 -12.66 32.57
CA ALA A 11 17.59 -11.62 31.78
C ALA A 11 18.11 -12.15 30.42
N THR A 12 18.70 -13.35 30.41
CA THR A 12 19.15 -14.00 29.16
C THR A 12 17.98 -14.32 28.23
N TYR A 13 16.84 -14.76 28.77
CA TYR A 13 15.65 -15.02 27.97
C TYR A 13 15.05 -13.72 27.41
N ASP A 14 15.04 -12.64 28.19
CA ASP A 14 14.56 -11.33 27.74
C ASP A 14 15.41 -10.79 26.58
N GLU A 15 16.74 -10.88 26.67
CA GLU A 15 17.65 -10.51 25.57
C GLU A 15 17.39 -11.34 24.31
N LYS A 16 17.15 -12.65 24.47
CA LYS A 16 16.87 -13.54 23.35
C LYS A 16 15.51 -13.25 22.71
N ILE A 17 14.48 -12.96 23.52
CA ILE A 17 13.16 -12.56 23.04
C ILE A 17 13.28 -11.26 22.24
N ALA A 18 13.95 -10.24 22.79
CA ALA A 18 14.16 -8.97 22.11
C ALA A 18 14.93 -9.14 20.77
N SER A 19 15.87 -10.07 20.70
CA SER A 19 16.55 -10.42 19.44
C SER A 19 15.59 -11.02 18.41
N LEU A 20 14.76 -11.99 18.83
CA LEU A 20 13.79 -12.64 17.95
C LEU A 20 12.72 -11.67 17.46
N GLU A 21 12.25 -10.77 18.32
CA GLU A 21 11.30 -9.72 17.94
C GLU A 21 11.86 -8.80 16.85
N ARG A 22 13.13 -8.39 16.99
CA ARG A 22 13.80 -7.58 15.96
C ARG A 22 13.90 -8.31 14.62
N GLU A 23 14.22 -9.60 14.62
CA GLU A 23 14.27 -10.41 13.39
C GLU A 23 12.89 -10.56 12.73
N VAL A 24 11.85 -10.77 13.54
CA VAL A 24 10.47 -10.82 13.05
C VAL A 24 10.08 -9.49 12.41
N MET A 25 10.33 -8.37 13.09
CA MET A 25 10.04 -7.03 12.57
C MET A 25 10.82 -6.73 11.27
N ALA A 26 12.10 -7.09 11.20
CA ALA A 26 12.91 -6.92 9.99
C ALA A 26 12.34 -7.74 8.83
N THR A 27 11.90 -8.97 9.09
CA THR A 27 11.29 -9.84 8.09
C THR A 27 9.95 -9.28 7.61
N GLU A 28 9.10 -8.77 8.50
CA GLU A 28 7.84 -8.15 8.14
C GLU A 28 8.04 -6.89 7.30
N THR A 29 9.01 -6.06 7.68
CA THR A 29 9.41 -4.86 6.93
C THR A 29 9.87 -5.22 5.52
N LEU A 30 10.71 -6.25 5.38
CA LEU A 30 11.18 -6.73 4.08
C LEU A 30 10.01 -7.20 3.20
N VAL A 31 9.07 -7.97 3.75
CA VAL A 31 7.88 -8.41 3.01
C VAL A 31 7.09 -7.21 2.51
N GLN A 32 6.89 -6.20 3.35
CA GLN A 32 6.12 -5.01 2.99
C GLN A 32 6.81 -4.17 1.91
N LEU A 33 8.14 -4.05 1.98
CA LEU A 33 8.96 -3.40 0.94
C LEU A 33 8.88 -4.15 -0.39
N LEU A 34 8.94 -5.48 -0.37
CA LEU A 34 8.84 -6.31 -1.59
C LEU A 34 7.45 -6.17 -2.23
N ILE A 35 6.38 -6.22 -1.43
CA ILE A 35 5.01 -5.99 -1.91
C ILE A 35 4.89 -4.58 -2.51
N GLY A 36 5.36 -3.57 -1.78
CA GLY A 36 5.32 -2.17 -2.19
C GLY A 36 6.14 -1.87 -3.45
N SER A 37 7.20 -2.63 -3.70
CA SER A 37 8.06 -2.49 -4.89
C SER A 37 7.54 -3.23 -6.12
N HIS A 38 6.55 -4.12 -5.97
CA HIS A 38 6.04 -4.90 -7.09
C HIS A 38 5.28 -4.00 -8.06
N HIS A 39 5.61 -4.00 -9.36
CA HIS A 39 4.98 -3.11 -10.34
C HIS A 39 3.46 -3.35 -10.49
N GLU A 40 3.02 -4.59 -10.36
CA GLU A 40 1.61 -4.98 -10.54
C GLU A 40 1.08 -5.84 -9.37
N PRO A 41 0.41 -5.26 -8.35
CA PRO A 41 -0.02 -5.99 -7.16
C PRO A 41 -1.10 -7.04 -7.44
N SER A 42 -1.89 -6.88 -8.50
CA SER A 42 -2.88 -7.86 -8.96
C SER A 42 -2.24 -9.18 -9.37
N VAL A 43 -1.11 -9.13 -10.08
CA VAL A 43 -0.35 -10.32 -10.48
C VAL A 43 0.27 -10.99 -9.26
N LEU A 44 0.85 -10.21 -8.35
CA LEU A 44 1.38 -10.76 -7.10
C LEU A 44 0.29 -11.45 -6.28
N LEU A 45 -0.89 -10.85 -6.19
CA LEU A 45 -2.03 -11.42 -5.46
C LEU A 45 -2.46 -12.77 -6.04
N SER A 46 -2.57 -12.87 -7.38
CA SER A 46 -2.97 -14.12 -8.02
C SER A 46 -1.94 -15.23 -7.82
N TYR A 47 -0.64 -14.91 -7.83
CA TYR A 47 0.41 -15.87 -7.50
C TYR A 47 0.33 -16.35 -6.05
N VAL A 48 0.10 -15.46 -5.09
CA VAL A 48 -0.04 -15.83 -3.67
C VAL A 48 -1.25 -16.75 -3.49
N GLN A 49 -2.40 -16.39 -4.07
CA GLN A 49 -3.62 -17.19 -4.03
C GLN A 49 -3.44 -18.58 -4.65
N ALA A 50 -2.80 -18.65 -5.84
CA ALA A 50 -2.49 -19.92 -6.48
C ALA A 50 -1.55 -20.78 -5.63
N THR A 51 -0.58 -20.16 -4.96
CA THR A 51 0.36 -20.85 -4.05
C THR A 51 -0.35 -21.40 -2.82
N ILE A 52 -1.24 -20.62 -2.19
CA ILE A 52 -2.08 -21.08 -1.08
C ILE A 52 -2.93 -22.27 -1.51
N GLN A 53 -3.60 -22.16 -2.66
CA GLN A 53 -4.44 -23.24 -3.17
C GLN A 53 -3.63 -24.50 -3.44
N THR A 54 -2.45 -24.36 -4.06
CA THR A 54 -1.51 -25.47 -4.27
C THR A 54 -1.05 -26.08 -2.95
N ALA A 55 -0.78 -25.27 -1.93
CA ALA A 55 -0.39 -25.77 -0.61
C ALA A 55 -1.53 -26.55 0.06
N ARG A 56 -2.78 -26.09 -0.04
CA ARG A 56 -3.96 -26.76 0.54
C ARG A 56 -4.25 -28.11 -0.10
N THR A 57 -3.99 -28.26 -1.40
CA THR A 57 -4.25 -29.51 -2.14
C THR A 57 -3.10 -30.52 -2.05
N LYS A 58 -1.94 -30.13 -1.52
CA LYS A 58 -0.82 -31.06 -1.33
C LYS A 58 -1.16 -32.15 -0.32
N ASN A 59 -1.04 -33.40 -0.76
CA ASN A 59 -1.04 -34.53 0.16
C ASN A 59 0.33 -34.63 0.84
N VAL A 60 0.37 -34.36 2.14
CA VAL A 60 1.58 -34.43 2.97
C VAL A 60 1.38 -35.43 4.10
N ALA A 61 2.47 -36.08 4.51
CA ALA A 61 2.45 -36.94 5.69
C ALA A 61 1.92 -36.18 6.93
N ALA A 62 1.19 -36.86 7.80
CA ALA A 62 0.58 -36.25 9.00
C ALA A 62 1.60 -35.49 9.86
N SER A 63 2.84 -36.01 9.96
CA SER A 63 3.95 -35.38 10.70
C SER A 63 4.36 -33.99 10.16
N LYS A 64 4.09 -33.71 8.88
CA LYS A 64 4.41 -32.44 8.22
C LYS A 64 3.20 -31.51 8.09
N ARG A 65 2.00 -31.97 8.43
CA ARG A 65 0.75 -31.22 8.23
C ARG A 65 0.74 -29.91 9.02
N ALA A 66 1.11 -29.95 10.30
CA ALA A 66 1.15 -28.76 11.15
C ALA A 66 2.15 -27.70 10.63
N ALA A 67 3.28 -28.12 10.04
CA ALA A 67 4.23 -27.19 9.44
C ALA A 67 3.65 -26.55 8.16
N LEU A 68 2.95 -27.32 7.33
CA LEU A 68 2.26 -26.82 6.14
C LEU A 68 1.15 -25.83 6.50
N ASP A 69 0.34 -26.12 7.53
CA ASP A 69 -0.73 -25.24 7.98
C ASP A 69 -0.17 -23.88 8.46
N ARG A 70 0.99 -23.88 9.14
CA ARG A 70 1.68 -22.63 9.51
C ARG A 70 2.17 -21.83 8.29
N VAL A 71 2.66 -22.51 7.26
CA VAL A 71 3.07 -21.84 6.01
C VAL A 71 1.85 -21.24 5.32
N ILE A 72 0.73 -21.97 5.25
CA ILE A 72 -0.53 -21.47 4.68
C ILE A 72 -1.00 -20.22 5.43
N ALA A 73 -1.04 -20.27 6.76
CA ALA A 73 -1.43 -19.10 7.57
C ALA A 73 -0.55 -17.88 7.31
N ARG A 74 0.77 -18.08 7.11
CA ARG A 74 1.69 -17.00 6.76
C ARG A 74 1.48 -16.47 5.35
N LEU A 75 1.15 -17.34 4.39
CA LEU A 75 0.80 -16.93 3.03
C LEU A 75 -0.53 -16.14 3.00
N GLU A 76 -1.51 -16.51 3.83
CA GLU A 76 -2.78 -15.77 3.98
C GLU A 76 -2.56 -14.37 4.56
N ASP A 77 -1.61 -14.19 5.48
CA ASP A 77 -1.21 -12.86 5.94
C ASP A 77 -0.58 -12.02 4.82
N VAL A 78 0.31 -12.64 4.02
CA VAL A 78 0.88 -12.00 2.83
C VAL A 78 -0.21 -11.62 1.83
N GLU A 79 -1.18 -12.50 1.58
CA GLU A 79 -2.32 -12.24 0.69
C GLU A 79 -3.06 -10.95 1.09
N LYS A 80 -3.38 -10.81 2.38
CA LYS A 80 -4.05 -9.60 2.92
C LYS A 80 -3.21 -8.34 2.71
N LYS A 81 -1.89 -8.41 2.93
CA LYS A 81 -0.97 -7.29 2.73
C LYS A 81 -0.88 -6.89 1.25
N VAL A 82 -0.83 -7.85 0.33
CA VAL A 82 -0.84 -7.59 -1.11
C VAL A 82 -2.16 -6.97 -1.55
N GLN A 83 -3.29 -7.48 -1.06
CA GLN A 83 -4.61 -6.94 -1.34
C GLN A 83 -4.72 -5.48 -0.85
N ALA A 84 -4.27 -5.17 0.36
CA ALA A 84 -4.25 -3.81 0.88
C ALA A 84 -3.38 -2.88 0.01
N ALA A 85 -2.19 -3.33 -0.41
CA ALA A 85 -1.32 -2.55 -1.30
C ALA A 85 -1.94 -2.31 -2.69
N LYS A 86 -2.69 -3.28 -3.22
CA LYS A 86 -3.46 -3.13 -4.45
C LYS A 86 -4.51 -2.03 -4.31
N ASP A 87 -5.30 -2.08 -3.25
CA ASP A 87 -6.40 -1.15 -3.02
C ASP A 87 -5.91 0.28 -2.74
N ASP A 88 -4.77 0.41 -2.04
CA ASP A 88 -4.14 1.72 -1.79
C ASP A 88 -3.64 2.37 -3.08
N ARG A 89 -3.04 1.58 -3.99
CA ARG A 89 -2.64 2.10 -5.31
C ARG A 89 -3.83 2.51 -6.15
N GLU A 90 -4.90 1.73 -6.13
CA GLU A 90 -6.11 2.07 -6.88
C GLU A 90 -6.74 3.36 -6.33
N ARG A 91 -6.83 3.50 -5.01
CA ARG A 91 -7.27 4.73 -4.36
C ARG A 91 -6.37 5.92 -4.73
N THR A 92 -5.06 5.74 -4.74
CA THR A 92 -4.10 6.79 -5.12
C THR A 92 -4.30 7.24 -6.58
N ARG A 93 -4.50 6.30 -7.50
CA ARG A 93 -4.80 6.62 -8.91
C ARG A 93 -6.12 7.39 -9.06
N GLN A 94 -7.16 6.96 -8.36
CA GLN A 94 -8.46 7.64 -8.38
C GLN A 94 -8.36 9.07 -7.84
N ASN A 95 -7.66 9.26 -6.72
CA ASN A 95 -7.43 10.59 -6.15
C ASN A 95 -6.63 11.49 -7.11
N ALA A 96 -5.60 10.97 -7.76
CA ALA A 96 -4.82 11.71 -8.75
C ALA A 96 -5.67 12.11 -9.97
N ALA A 97 -6.57 11.24 -10.43
CA ALA A 97 -7.48 11.54 -11.52
C ALA A 97 -8.48 12.65 -11.17
N VAL A 98 -9.07 12.60 -9.96
CA VAL A 98 -9.98 13.64 -9.46
C VAL A 98 -9.26 14.99 -9.36
N GLU A 99 -8.04 15.01 -8.83
CA GLU A 99 -7.25 16.23 -8.69
C GLU A 99 -6.90 16.84 -10.05
N LEU A 100 -6.49 16.01 -11.02
CA LEU A 100 -6.23 16.46 -12.38
C LEU A 100 -7.49 17.08 -13.02
N GLN A 101 -8.66 16.50 -12.78
CA GLN A 101 -9.92 17.04 -13.29
C GLN A 101 -10.26 18.39 -12.66
N ARG A 102 -10.03 18.55 -11.34
CA ARG A 102 -10.22 19.83 -10.64
C ARG A 102 -9.29 20.91 -11.18
N GLN A 103 -8.03 20.59 -11.44
CA GLN A 103 -7.06 21.54 -12.01
C GLN A 103 -7.48 21.98 -13.41
N ARG A 104 -7.95 21.05 -14.26
CA ARG A 104 -8.48 21.39 -15.60
C ARG A 104 -9.70 22.29 -15.51
N ALA A 105 -10.65 21.99 -14.63
CA ALA A 105 -11.83 22.82 -14.43
C ALA A 105 -11.45 24.23 -13.94
N ALA A 106 -10.52 24.34 -12.99
CA ALA A 106 -10.03 25.63 -12.49
C ALA A 106 -9.35 26.46 -13.60
N GLN A 107 -8.53 25.81 -14.44
CA GLN A 107 -7.91 26.48 -15.60
C GLN A 107 -8.95 26.94 -16.63
N GLU A 108 -10.01 26.17 -16.85
CA GLU A 108 -11.08 26.56 -17.77
C GLU A 108 -11.86 27.78 -17.26
N VAL A 109 -12.16 27.81 -15.96
CA VAL A 109 -12.79 28.97 -15.30
C VAL A 109 -11.90 30.21 -15.44
N GLN A 110 -10.60 30.09 -15.13
CA GLN A 110 -9.65 31.20 -15.28
C GLN A 110 -9.56 31.71 -16.72
N ARG A 111 -9.58 30.80 -17.72
CA ARG A 111 -9.60 31.20 -19.13
C ARG A 111 -10.88 31.96 -19.50
N ARG A 112 -12.04 31.49 -19.03
CA ARG A 112 -13.32 32.17 -19.28
C ARG A 112 -13.36 33.55 -18.62
N GLU A 113 -12.87 33.67 -17.39
CA GLU A 113 -12.80 34.96 -16.69
C GLU A 113 -11.83 35.93 -17.38
N ALA A 114 -10.66 35.46 -17.82
CA ALA A 114 -9.70 36.28 -18.55
C ALA A 114 -10.26 36.72 -19.92
N GLN A 115 -11.01 35.85 -20.61
CA GLN A 115 -11.69 36.19 -21.85
C GLN A 115 -12.77 37.26 -21.61
N ALA A 116 -13.63 37.06 -20.60
CA ALA A 116 -14.67 38.03 -20.26
C ALA A 116 -14.10 39.39 -19.82
N ALA A 117 -12.96 39.41 -19.13
CA ALA A 117 -12.27 40.66 -18.79
C ALA A 117 -11.79 41.42 -20.03
N ARG A 118 -11.18 40.71 -21.00
CA ARG A 118 -10.74 41.30 -22.28
C ARG A 118 -11.91 41.83 -23.11
N ASP A 119 -13.02 41.09 -23.15
CA ASP A 119 -14.20 41.50 -23.91
C ASP A 119 -14.80 42.80 -23.34
N ARG A 120 -14.83 42.95 -22.00
CA ARG A 120 -15.25 44.20 -21.34
C ARG A 120 -14.31 45.38 -21.63
N GLU A 121 -13.00 45.16 -21.63
CA GLU A 121 -12.03 46.21 -21.96
C GLU A 121 -12.14 46.71 -23.40
N ASN A 122 -12.49 45.82 -24.34
CA ASN A 122 -12.71 46.17 -25.75
C ASN A 122 -14.04 46.90 -25.99
N ASP A 123 -15.11 46.57 -25.24
CA ASP A 123 -16.38 47.28 -25.32
C ASP A 123 -16.27 48.72 -24.78
N ASP A 124 -15.50 48.95 -23.70
CA ASP A 124 -15.23 50.29 -23.17
C ASP A 124 -14.34 51.15 -24.08
N HIS A 125 -13.58 50.55 -25.00
CA HIS A 125 -12.72 51.24 -25.96
C HIS A 125 -13.35 51.46 -27.34
N SER A 126 -14.63 51.11 -27.55
CA SER A 126 -15.35 51.58 -28.74
C SER A 126 -15.62 53.08 -28.60
N PRO A 127 -14.87 53.96 -29.31
CA PRO A 127 -15.12 55.39 -29.24
C PRO A 127 -16.47 55.59 -29.89
N GLY A 128 -17.40 56.21 -29.16
CA GLY A 128 -18.63 56.71 -29.76
C GLY A 128 -18.29 57.46 -31.04
N MET A 129 -18.60 56.86 -32.18
CA MET A 129 -18.76 57.56 -33.45
C MET A 129 -20.00 58.44 -33.26
N GLY A 130 -19.80 59.55 -32.57
CA GLY A 130 -20.69 60.69 -32.65
C GLY A 130 -20.47 61.33 -34.01
N MET A 131 -21.39 61.06 -34.93
CA MET A 131 -21.84 61.94 -36.02
C MET A 131 -23.19 61.44 -36.51
#